data_AF-A0A4R1NS33-F1
#
_entry.id   AF-A0A4R1NS33-F1
#
_cell.length_a   1.000
_cell.length_b   1.000
_cell.length_c   1.000
_cell.angle_alpha   90.00
_cell.angle_beta   90.00
_cell.angle_gamma   90.00
#
_symmetry.space_group_name_H-M   'P 1'
#
loop_
_entity.id
_entity.type
_entity.pdbx_description
1 polymer ?
#
loop_
_entity_poly.entity_id
_entity_poly.type
_entity_poly.pdbx_seq_one_letter_code
_entity_poly.pdbx_strand_id
1 'polypeptide(L)'
;MAIARLSMKVGKAGKAGPHAAYIAREGEYAKRLEKGERLEATEAGNMPLWAQANPLAFWRAADAFERANGTTYREMEIALPRELDAGQRIELVREFVRQEIGDRHAYQWATHNPQAADGGEQPHAHLMFSERQCDGIERDPEQYFRRYNAKHPERGGARKGYGPHAGQTLTAAERKTDLMALRGRWEAACNAHLERAGLAERIDMRSHAERQTGQAPERKQLPSAWRGEGRAQVIEFRTARAEVAQAAVELRRVVPDAGAEVLSLEAERQRRQQAQEQQRGLEGLIQRMRAEVGEKALAEAEALRQQLAQERERREREREAQRERLAAELRQEQEQRRIERMSAAELRVEIERQRPAPLAELVERAPAVIEAAQAARVLVGQAKAAQAREDQARREAREWREAHPLRAKAHDAGLVRSSYLDERAQVIEQAQEQYLEVAPQAMRAREATDWARNAAAVRIAQALEPAQERIRALEQRMATLEHAEREKQVQAQQERQAEGEARLLVRELRGMAALLSCRGHGWTEGGKKLQALHDPAVKEVRTLVEGLAALPQEAQRDYVAEKLVGRLAKDPANRLRLSEQMAQVKHGPEHDRDHGMSR
;
A
#
# COMPACT_ATOMS: atom_id res chain seq x y z
N MET A 1 23.03 17.00 -2.21
CA MET A 1 21.57 16.76 -2.11
C MET A 1 21.08 16.32 -3.48
N ALA A 2 20.54 15.11 -3.57
CA ALA A 2 19.90 14.63 -4.79
C ALA A 2 18.69 15.53 -5.13
N ILE A 3 18.61 16.03 -6.36
CA ILE A 3 17.60 17.02 -6.76
C ILE A 3 16.43 16.31 -7.46
N ALA A 4 15.22 16.50 -6.92
CA ALA A 4 13.99 15.98 -7.49
C ALA A 4 13.50 16.86 -8.67
N ARG A 5 13.84 16.48 -9.91
CA ARG A 5 13.33 17.18 -11.12
C ARG A 5 13.15 16.24 -12.30
N LEU A 6 11.93 16.24 -12.83
CA LEU A 6 11.57 15.69 -14.15
C LEU A 6 10.53 16.60 -14.79
N SER A 7 10.81 17.06 -16.02
CA SER A 7 9.88 17.86 -16.82
C SER A 7 9.69 17.26 -18.20
N MET A 8 8.46 17.36 -18.71
CA MET A 8 8.09 16.91 -20.05
C MET A 8 7.81 18.12 -20.94
N LYS A 9 8.45 18.16 -22.12
CA LYS A 9 8.24 19.20 -23.14
C LYS A 9 7.82 18.58 -24.47
N VAL A 10 7.31 19.43 -25.36
CA VAL A 10 6.86 19.06 -26.71
C VAL A 10 7.61 19.90 -27.73
N GLY A 11 8.23 19.24 -28.69
CA GLY A 11 8.88 19.85 -29.84
C GLY A 11 7.92 20.03 -31.02
N LYS A 12 8.02 21.18 -31.69
CA LYS A 12 7.28 21.49 -32.92
C LYS A 12 8.11 21.12 -34.15
N ALA A 13 7.46 21.02 -35.31
CA ALA A 13 8.14 20.84 -36.60
C ALA A 13 9.23 21.91 -36.82
N GLY A 14 10.38 21.47 -37.34
CA GLY A 14 11.58 22.28 -37.59
C GLY A 14 12.50 22.44 -36.38
N LYS A 15 12.29 21.69 -35.30
CA LYS A 15 13.10 21.77 -34.06
C LYS A 15 13.71 20.44 -33.64
N ALA A 16 13.28 19.30 -34.19
CA ALA A 16 13.78 18.00 -33.76
C ALA A 16 15.24 17.79 -34.13
N GLY A 17 15.63 18.00 -35.39
CA GLY A 17 17.00 17.85 -35.86
C GLY A 17 17.99 18.77 -35.13
N PRO A 18 17.74 20.09 -35.05
CA PRO A 18 18.58 21.00 -34.27
C PRO A 18 18.69 20.62 -32.79
N HIS A 19 17.59 20.17 -32.17
CA HIS A 19 17.60 19.76 -30.76
C HIS A 19 18.37 18.45 -30.54
N ALA A 20 18.23 17.47 -31.42
CA ALA A 20 19.00 16.23 -31.38
C ALA A 20 20.50 16.49 -31.47
N ALA A 21 20.92 17.30 -32.45
CA ALA A 21 22.32 17.71 -32.58
C ALA A 21 22.80 18.51 -31.35
N TYR A 22 21.94 19.36 -30.79
CA TYR A 22 22.24 20.12 -29.58
C TYR A 22 22.52 19.21 -28.37
N ILE A 23 21.65 18.23 -28.10
CA ILE A 23 21.82 17.33 -26.94
C ILE A 23 22.98 16.35 -27.15
N ALA A 24 23.23 15.89 -28.38
CA ALA A 24 24.35 14.99 -28.67
C ALA A 24 25.69 15.73 -28.82
N ARG A 25 25.68 17.08 -28.79
CA ARG A 25 26.84 17.94 -29.05
C ARG A 25 27.49 17.69 -30.41
N GLU A 26 26.65 17.42 -31.41
CA GLU A 26 27.08 17.19 -32.79
C GLU A 26 27.13 18.49 -33.61
N GLY A 27 27.92 18.49 -34.68
CA GLY A 27 28.03 19.62 -35.61
C GLY A 27 28.50 20.91 -34.92
N GLU A 28 27.76 22.00 -35.12
CA GLU A 28 28.11 23.31 -34.56
C GLU A 28 28.13 23.36 -33.01
N TYR A 29 27.56 22.35 -32.34
CA TYR A 29 27.50 22.28 -30.89
C TYR A 29 28.71 21.57 -30.25
N ALA A 30 29.58 20.93 -31.05
CA ALA A 30 30.80 20.27 -30.57
C ALA A 30 31.73 21.27 -29.83
N LYS A 31 31.76 22.53 -30.29
CA LYS A 31 32.52 23.64 -29.66
C LYS A 31 32.13 23.95 -28.21
N ARG A 32 31.03 23.39 -27.69
CA ARG A 32 30.67 23.53 -26.28
C ARG A 32 31.48 22.62 -25.36
N LEU A 33 31.93 21.48 -25.87
CA LEU A 33 32.83 20.58 -25.15
C LEU A 33 34.18 21.28 -24.90
N GLU A 34 34.67 22.02 -25.89
CA GLU A 34 35.88 22.84 -25.79
C GLU A 34 35.75 23.98 -24.74
N LYS A 35 34.52 24.40 -24.43
CA LYS A 35 34.21 25.42 -23.43
C LYS A 35 33.98 24.85 -22.02
N GLY A 36 34.36 23.59 -21.79
CA GLY A 36 34.33 22.95 -20.48
C GLY A 36 32.99 22.30 -20.11
N GLU A 37 32.05 22.17 -21.05
CA GLU A 37 30.82 21.40 -20.82
C GLU A 37 31.09 19.91 -21.00
N ARG A 38 30.67 19.07 -20.03
CA ARG A 38 30.91 17.62 -20.06
C ARG A 38 29.69 16.86 -20.58
N LEU A 39 29.86 16.16 -21.71
CA LEU A 39 28.93 15.14 -22.19
C LEU A 39 29.38 13.78 -21.65
N GLU A 40 28.57 13.13 -20.81
CA GLU A 40 28.94 11.87 -20.17
C GLU A 40 28.63 10.65 -21.04
N ALA A 41 27.48 10.68 -21.71
CA ALA A 41 27.03 9.61 -22.59
C ALA A 41 25.92 10.10 -23.53
N THR A 42 25.78 9.39 -24.65
CA THR A 42 24.66 9.54 -25.58
C THR A 42 24.29 8.16 -26.12
N GLU A 43 22.99 7.88 -26.26
CA GLU A 43 22.50 6.68 -26.91
C GLU A 43 21.20 6.94 -27.68
N ALA A 44 20.90 6.06 -28.61
CA ALA A 44 19.65 6.06 -29.35
C ALA A 44 19.16 4.62 -29.53
N GLY A 45 17.84 4.46 -29.68
CA GLY A 45 17.22 3.15 -29.83
C GLY A 45 15.89 3.20 -30.55
N ASN A 46 15.41 2.01 -30.96
CA ASN A 46 14.16 1.79 -31.69
C ASN A 46 14.05 2.60 -33.00
N MET A 47 15.18 2.94 -33.61
CA MET A 47 15.20 3.65 -34.88
C MET A 47 14.73 2.72 -36.01
N PRO A 48 13.94 3.22 -36.98
CA PRO A 48 13.65 2.46 -38.20
C PRO A 48 14.94 2.21 -38.99
N LEU A 49 14.95 1.16 -39.83
CA LEU A 49 16.15 0.68 -40.53
C LEU A 49 16.94 1.80 -41.22
N TRP A 50 16.25 2.74 -41.87
CA TRP A 50 16.85 3.88 -42.57
C TRP A 50 17.53 4.92 -41.65
N ALA A 51 17.35 4.86 -40.33
CA ALA A 51 17.98 5.76 -39.35
C ALA A 51 18.75 5.05 -38.25
N GLN A 52 18.87 3.71 -38.25
CA GLN A 52 19.60 2.98 -37.20
C GLN A 52 21.06 3.42 -37.08
N ALA A 53 21.75 3.61 -38.21
CA ALA A 53 23.13 4.07 -38.24
C ALA A 53 23.27 5.59 -38.03
N ASN A 54 22.18 6.36 -38.16
CA ASN A 54 22.19 7.82 -38.02
C ASN A 54 20.88 8.34 -37.39
N PRO A 55 20.80 8.37 -36.05
CA PRO A 55 19.66 8.93 -35.32
C PRO A 55 19.26 10.34 -35.77
N LEU A 56 20.22 11.18 -36.17
CA LEU A 56 19.93 12.54 -36.64
C LEU A 56 19.08 12.55 -37.92
N ALA A 57 19.22 11.54 -38.78
CA ALA A 57 18.38 11.38 -39.97
C ALA A 57 16.90 11.18 -39.59
N PHE A 58 16.61 10.44 -38.51
CA PHE A 58 15.26 10.27 -37.99
C PHE A 58 14.63 11.60 -37.59
N TRP A 59 15.36 12.42 -36.84
CA TRP A 59 14.86 13.70 -36.37
C TRP A 59 14.68 14.73 -37.49
N ARG A 60 15.56 14.72 -38.50
CA ARG A 60 15.39 15.51 -39.71
C ARG A 60 14.16 15.07 -40.52
N ALA A 61 13.92 13.77 -40.64
CA ALA A 61 12.72 13.24 -41.28
C ALA A 61 11.45 13.61 -40.49
N ALA A 62 11.50 13.58 -39.16
CA ALA A 62 10.39 14.06 -38.33
C ALA A 62 10.07 15.53 -38.60
N ASP A 63 11.09 16.39 -38.70
CA ASP A 63 10.89 17.81 -39.04
C ASP A 63 10.35 18.02 -40.46
N ALA A 64 10.74 17.18 -41.42
CA ALA A 64 10.32 17.29 -42.82
C ALA A 64 8.89 16.77 -43.06
N PHE A 65 8.50 15.68 -42.39
CA PHE A 65 7.31 14.90 -42.76
C PHE A 65 6.21 14.86 -41.69
N GLU A 66 6.44 15.31 -40.45
CA GLU A 66 5.30 15.60 -39.57
C GLU A 66 4.53 16.83 -40.06
N ARG A 67 3.24 16.87 -39.72
CA ARG A 67 2.40 18.03 -40.04
C ARG A 67 2.91 19.28 -39.31
N ALA A 68 2.66 20.47 -39.86
CA ALA A 68 3.09 21.75 -39.27
C ALA A 68 2.69 21.94 -37.79
N ASN A 69 1.47 21.51 -37.41
CA ASN A 69 0.96 21.52 -36.03
C ASN A 69 1.17 20.18 -35.30
N GLY A 70 2.14 19.39 -35.74
CA GLY A 70 2.48 18.09 -35.21
C GLY A 70 3.57 18.18 -34.14
N THR A 71 3.48 17.29 -33.15
CA THR A 71 4.60 16.98 -32.26
C THR A 71 5.65 16.18 -33.03
N THR A 72 6.86 16.70 -33.19
CA THR A 72 7.99 15.95 -33.78
C THR A 72 8.72 15.10 -32.75
N TYR A 73 8.81 15.59 -31.51
CA TYR A 73 9.35 14.83 -30.39
C TYR A 73 8.74 15.31 -29.07
N ARG A 74 8.78 14.45 -28.06
CA ARG A 74 8.70 14.84 -26.65
C ARG A 74 10.08 14.79 -26.04
N GLU A 75 10.33 15.61 -25.03
CA GLU A 75 11.56 15.62 -24.26
C GLU A 75 11.25 15.46 -22.78
N MET A 76 11.89 14.48 -22.14
CA MET A 76 12.06 14.44 -20.70
C MET A 76 13.40 15.09 -20.34
N GLU A 77 13.37 16.18 -19.58
CA GLU A 77 14.55 16.80 -18.96
C GLU A 77 14.57 16.39 -17.49
N ILE A 78 15.61 15.65 -17.10
CA ILE A 78 15.68 14.91 -15.84
C ILE A 78 16.95 15.31 -15.10
N ALA A 79 16.85 15.73 -13.84
CA ALA A 79 18.04 15.91 -13.00
C ALA A 79 18.51 14.56 -12.46
N LEU A 80 19.82 14.32 -12.49
CA LEU A 80 20.43 13.11 -11.94
C LEU A 80 21.09 13.45 -10.59
N PRO A 81 21.17 12.50 -9.64
CA PRO A 81 21.92 12.70 -8.41
C PRO A 81 23.41 12.88 -8.72
N ARG A 82 24.02 13.93 -8.16
CA ARG A 82 25.45 14.17 -8.30
C ARG A 82 26.28 13.28 -7.37
N GLU A 83 25.62 12.63 -6.43
CA GLU A 83 26.18 11.66 -5.49
C GLU A 83 26.48 10.30 -6.16
N LEU A 84 25.77 9.98 -7.25
CA LEU A 84 26.08 8.82 -8.08
C LEU A 84 27.26 9.16 -9.00
N ASP A 85 28.15 8.20 -9.26
CA ASP A 85 29.19 8.39 -10.27
C ASP A 85 28.61 8.37 -11.70
N ALA A 86 29.43 8.73 -12.70
CA ALA A 86 28.98 8.81 -14.10
C ALA A 86 28.45 7.47 -14.65
N GLY A 87 29.06 6.34 -14.27
CA GLY A 87 28.61 5.01 -14.71
C GLY A 87 27.26 4.63 -14.11
N GLN A 88 27.09 4.88 -12.82
CA GLN A 88 25.82 4.67 -12.11
C GLN A 88 24.70 5.56 -12.66
N ARG A 89 25.02 6.82 -12.98
CA ARG A 89 24.07 7.75 -13.65
C ARG A 89 23.64 7.23 -15.02
N ILE A 90 24.56 6.71 -15.81
CA ILE A 90 24.26 6.12 -17.13
C ILE A 90 23.35 4.90 -16.98
N GLU A 91 23.63 4.00 -16.03
CA GLU A 91 22.77 2.83 -15.78
C GLU A 91 21.37 3.22 -15.31
N LEU A 92 21.25 4.27 -14.47
CA LEU A 92 19.96 4.83 -14.07
C LEU A 92 19.16 5.34 -15.28
N VAL A 93 19.81 6.09 -16.18
CA VAL A 93 19.15 6.56 -17.40
C VAL A 93 18.74 5.40 -18.31
N ARG A 94 19.62 4.41 -18.53
CA ARG A 94 19.31 3.20 -19.33
C ARG A 94 18.13 2.42 -18.77
N GLU A 95 18.09 2.20 -17.46
CA GLU A 95 16.99 1.51 -16.79
C GLU A 95 15.68 2.28 -16.93
N PHE A 96 15.72 3.60 -16.72
CA PHE A 96 14.52 4.43 -16.85
C PHE A 96 14.02 4.50 -18.30
N VAL A 97 14.92 4.58 -19.28
CA VAL A 97 14.57 4.50 -20.71
C VAL A 97 13.92 3.16 -21.03
N ARG A 98 14.48 2.05 -20.55
CA ARG A 98 13.89 0.71 -20.74
C ARG A 98 12.49 0.61 -20.12
N GLN A 99 12.29 1.19 -18.95
CA GLN A 99 11.01 1.20 -18.25
C GLN A 99 9.95 2.04 -18.99
N GLU A 100 10.25 3.30 -19.29
CA GLU A 100 9.27 4.25 -19.80
C GLU A 100 9.12 4.18 -21.32
N ILE A 101 10.23 4.05 -22.05
CA ILE A 101 10.23 3.98 -23.52
C ILE A 101 10.09 2.53 -23.99
N GLY A 102 10.91 1.62 -23.43
CA GLY A 102 10.99 0.23 -23.86
C GLY A 102 11.24 0.13 -25.37
N ASP A 103 10.56 -0.79 -26.05
CA ASP A 103 10.65 -0.97 -27.51
C ASP A 103 9.62 -0.14 -28.29
N ARG A 104 8.86 0.74 -27.61
CA ARG A 104 7.67 1.40 -28.18
C ARG A 104 7.99 2.60 -29.05
N HIS A 105 9.03 3.37 -28.71
CA HIS A 105 9.28 4.66 -29.36
C HIS A 105 10.74 4.77 -29.80
N ALA A 106 10.97 5.29 -31.00
CA ALA A 106 12.28 5.79 -31.40
C ALA A 106 12.72 6.90 -30.45
N TYR A 107 13.93 6.78 -29.88
CA TYR A 107 14.44 7.71 -28.88
C TYR A 107 15.92 8.00 -29.05
N GLN A 108 16.34 9.13 -28.50
CA GLN A 108 17.73 9.50 -28.30
C GLN A 108 17.86 10.20 -26.95
N TRP A 109 18.90 9.90 -26.19
CA TRP A 109 19.19 10.60 -24.96
C TRP A 109 20.66 10.97 -24.83
N ALA A 110 20.92 12.00 -24.04
CA ALA A 110 22.26 12.44 -23.69
C ALA A 110 22.32 12.90 -22.23
N THR A 111 23.41 12.56 -21.54
CA THR A 111 23.69 12.99 -20.16
C THR A 111 24.74 14.08 -20.16
N HIS A 112 24.40 15.25 -19.62
CA HIS A 112 25.27 16.42 -19.53
C HIS A 112 25.60 16.67 -18.06
N ASN A 113 26.81 17.15 -17.79
CA ASN A 113 27.25 17.48 -16.44
C ASN A 113 28.01 18.82 -16.41
N PRO A 114 27.32 19.95 -16.63
CA PRO A 114 27.89 21.27 -16.43
C PRO A 114 28.05 21.59 -14.95
N GLN A 115 28.79 22.65 -14.64
CA GLN A 115 28.90 23.17 -13.29
C GLN A 115 27.61 23.91 -12.88
N ALA A 116 27.08 23.56 -11.71
CA ALA A 116 25.95 24.20 -11.07
C ALA A 116 26.30 25.61 -10.56
N ALA A 117 25.25 26.35 -10.17
CA ALA A 117 25.42 27.69 -9.59
C ALA A 117 26.21 27.70 -8.27
N ASP A 118 26.09 26.61 -7.50
CA ASP A 118 26.78 26.36 -6.22
C ASP A 118 28.23 25.89 -6.40
N GLY A 119 28.72 25.80 -7.64
CA GLY A 119 30.08 25.35 -7.96
C GLY A 119 30.23 23.82 -8.07
N GLY A 120 29.21 23.04 -7.72
CA GLY A 120 29.23 21.58 -7.83
C GLY A 120 28.80 21.06 -9.21
N GLU A 121 28.69 19.74 -9.33
CA GLU A 121 28.19 19.07 -10.54
C GLU A 121 26.66 19.24 -10.71
N GLN A 122 26.20 19.43 -11.96
CA GLN A 122 24.77 19.49 -12.31
C GLN A 122 24.40 18.40 -13.34
N PRO A 123 24.54 17.11 -13.03
CA PRO A 123 24.25 16.08 -14.00
C PRO A 123 22.75 16.04 -14.33
N HIS A 124 22.43 16.03 -15.62
CA HIS A 124 21.06 15.95 -16.11
C HIS A 124 21.00 15.21 -17.44
N ALA A 125 19.89 14.51 -17.66
CA ALA A 125 19.62 13.81 -18.90
C ALA A 125 18.57 14.55 -19.72
N HIS A 126 18.84 14.64 -21.02
CA HIS A 126 17.85 14.98 -22.04
C HIS A 126 17.46 13.68 -22.74
N LEU A 127 16.21 13.23 -22.59
CA LEU A 127 15.65 12.09 -23.31
C LEU A 127 14.59 12.59 -24.27
N MET A 128 14.88 12.58 -25.57
CA MET A 128 13.91 12.90 -26.62
C MET A 128 13.39 11.63 -27.30
N PHE A 129 12.09 11.56 -27.56
CA PHE A 129 11.46 10.41 -28.20
C PHE A 129 10.31 10.83 -29.13
N SER A 130 10.04 10.01 -30.14
CA SER A 130 8.90 10.20 -31.04
C SER A 130 7.64 9.59 -30.44
N GLU A 131 6.50 10.29 -30.53
CA GLU A 131 5.21 9.71 -30.14
C GLU A 131 4.70 8.66 -31.16
N ARG A 132 5.42 8.45 -32.26
CA ARG A 132 5.14 7.36 -33.21
C ARG A 132 5.55 6.04 -32.57
N GLN A 133 4.66 5.05 -32.62
CA GLN A 133 4.90 3.73 -32.03
C GLN A 133 5.54 2.79 -33.03
N CYS A 134 6.56 2.06 -32.58
CA CYS A 134 7.19 0.99 -33.31
C CYS A 134 6.26 -0.23 -33.29
N ASP A 135 5.66 -0.53 -34.45
CA ASP A 135 4.72 -1.63 -34.66
C ASP A 135 5.30 -2.78 -35.50
N GLY A 136 6.62 -2.74 -35.75
CA GLY A 136 7.34 -3.74 -36.54
C GLY A 136 7.14 -3.63 -38.06
N ILE A 137 6.39 -2.63 -38.53
CA ILE A 137 6.16 -2.42 -39.97
C ILE A 137 7.23 -1.48 -40.51
N GLU A 138 8.00 -1.97 -41.49
CA GLU A 138 8.98 -1.18 -42.21
C GLU A 138 8.32 -0.10 -43.07
N ARG A 139 8.82 1.13 -42.98
CA ARG A 139 8.31 2.31 -43.69
C ARG A 139 9.47 3.18 -44.09
N ASP A 140 9.40 3.78 -45.28
CA ASP A 140 10.30 4.85 -45.67
C ASP A 140 10.08 6.11 -44.79
N PRO A 141 11.01 7.09 -44.80
CA PRO A 141 10.91 8.28 -43.96
C PRO A 141 9.61 9.07 -44.13
N GLU A 142 9.11 9.22 -45.37
CA GLU A 142 7.89 9.98 -45.62
C GLU A 142 6.68 9.21 -45.09
N GLN A 143 6.58 7.92 -45.41
CA GLN A 143 5.49 7.07 -44.96
C GLN A 143 5.44 6.99 -43.44
N TYR A 144 6.58 6.87 -42.75
CA TYR A 144 6.64 6.73 -41.28
C TYR A 144 5.83 7.82 -40.56
N PHE A 145 5.88 9.08 -41.03
CA PHE A 145 5.19 10.21 -40.41
C PHE A 145 3.83 10.54 -41.05
N ARG A 146 3.37 9.80 -42.07
CA ARG A 146 2.00 9.93 -42.60
C ARG A 146 0.94 9.62 -41.53
N ARG A 147 -0.32 9.96 -41.83
CA ARG A 147 -1.43 9.57 -40.95
C ARG A 147 -1.51 8.04 -40.87
N TYR A 148 -1.78 7.55 -39.66
CA TYR A 148 -2.03 6.13 -39.44
C TYR A 148 -3.31 5.68 -40.15
N ASN A 149 -3.25 4.53 -40.81
CA ASN A 149 -4.39 3.91 -41.47
C ASN A 149 -4.82 2.67 -40.67
N ALA A 150 -5.97 2.77 -39.98
CA ALA A 150 -6.45 1.68 -39.12
C ALA A 150 -6.87 0.42 -39.87
N LYS A 151 -7.30 0.54 -41.13
CA LYS A 151 -7.72 -0.61 -41.96
C LYS A 151 -6.53 -1.32 -42.59
N HIS A 152 -5.50 -0.56 -42.97
CA HIS A 152 -4.29 -1.03 -43.63
C HIS A 152 -3.05 -0.34 -43.03
N PRO A 153 -2.58 -0.75 -41.84
CA PRO A 153 -1.46 -0.13 -41.13
C PRO A 153 -0.15 -0.04 -41.94
N GLU A 154 0.04 -0.97 -42.86
CA GLU A 154 1.16 -1.07 -43.81
C GLU A 154 1.11 -0.02 -44.93
N ARG A 155 -0.04 0.62 -45.15
CA ARG A 155 -0.24 1.69 -46.15
C ARG A 155 -0.32 3.08 -45.54
N GLY A 156 -0.23 3.17 -44.20
CA GLY A 156 -0.22 4.42 -43.44
C GLY A 156 1.11 4.65 -42.73
N GLY A 157 1.18 5.76 -41.98
CA GLY A 157 2.31 6.00 -41.08
C GLY A 157 2.14 5.34 -39.72
N ALA A 158 3.19 5.38 -38.90
CA ALA A 158 3.21 4.78 -37.58
C ALA A 158 2.16 5.43 -36.66
N ARG A 159 1.50 4.62 -35.81
CA ARG A 159 0.43 5.12 -34.94
C ARG A 159 1.00 6.06 -33.88
N LYS A 160 0.33 7.19 -33.64
CA LYS A 160 0.79 8.20 -32.67
C LYS A 160 0.14 8.00 -31.31
N GLY A 161 0.89 8.12 -30.23
CA GLY A 161 0.41 8.11 -28.85
C GLY A 161 1.54 7.78 -27.87
N TYR A 162 1.67 8.53 -26.78
CA TYR A 162 2.71 8.32 -25.78
C TYR A 162 2.43 7.09 -24.90
N GLY A 163 3.43 6.23 -24.72
CA GLY A 163 3.36 5.08 -23.83
C GLY A 163 2.22 4.14 -24.23
N PRO A 164 1.33 3.75 -23.30
CA PRO A 164 0.24 2.82 -23.60
C PRO A 164 -0.92 3.46 -24.40
N HIS A 165 -0.92 4.79 -24.62
CA HIS A 165 -2.05 5.54 -25.16
C HIS A 165 -2.08 5.61 -26.70
N ALA A 166 -1.79 4.50 -27.38
CA ALA A 166 -1.73 4.42 -28.83
C ALA A 166 -3.03 4.89 -29.50
N GLY A 167 -2.99 5.99 -30.24
CA GLY A 167 -4.14 6.57 -30.93
C GLY A 167 -5.19 7.20 -30.02
N GLN A 168 -4.89 7.41 -28.73
CA GLN A 168 -5.79 8.09 -27.80
C GLN A 168 -5.43 9.58 -27.72
N THR A 169 -6.45 10.43 -27.57
CA THR A 169 -6.26 11.85 -27.24
C THR A 169 -6.60 12.06 -25.78
N LEU A 170 -5.58 12.23 -24.96
CA LEU A 170 -5.76 12.45 -23.52
C LEU A 170 -6.29 13.85 -23.23
N THR A 171 -7.11 13.98 -22.20
CA THR A 171 -7.54 15.23 -21.60
C THR A 171 -6.39 15.90 -20.83
N ALA A 172 -6.58 17.17 -20.42
CA ALA A 172 -5.58 17.85 -19.61
C ALA A 172 -5.40 17.21 -18.22
N ALA A 173 -6.48 16.68 -17.65
CA ALA A 173 -6.47 15.99 -16.37
C ALA A 173 -5.70 14.66 -16.47
N GLU A 174 -5.99 13.83 -17.48
CA GLU A 174 -5.27 12.57 -17.71
C GLU A 174 -3.77 12.81 -17.94
N ARG A 175 -3.40 13.80 -18.77
CA ARG A 175 -1.98 14.17 -18.95
C ARG A 175 -1.30 14.60 -17.65
N LYS A 176 -2.02 15.30 -16.77
CA LYS A 176 -1.49 15.71 -15.46
C LYS A 176 -1.28 14.49 -14.58
N THR A 177 -2.25 13.58 -14.53
CA THR A 177 -2.17 12.31 -13.80
C THR A 177 -1.00 11.46 -14.30
N ASP A 178 -0.84 11.31 -15.61
CA ASP A 178 0.26 10.55 -16.21
C ASP A 178 1.62 11.16 -15.90
N LEU A 179 1.73 12.49 -15.93
CA LEU A 179 2.96 13.18 -15.56
C LEU A 179 3.29 12.99 -14.07
N MET A 180 2.29 13.02 -13.18
CA MET A 180 2.50 12.72 -11.76
C MET A 180 2.95 11.28 -11.55
N ALA A 181 2.34 10.32 -12.25
CA ALA A 181 2.72 8.92 -12.19
C ALA A 181 4.14 8.68 -12.75
N LEU A 182 4.50 9.33 -13.86
CA LEU A 182 5.86 9.31 -14.42
C LEU A 182 6.90 9.82 -13.41
N ARG A 183 6.57 10.92 -12.71
CA ARG A 183 7.43 11.48 -11.66
C ARG A 183 7.60 10.52 -10.49
N GLY A 184 6.54 9.83 -10.07
CA GLY A 184 6.63 8.80 -9.04
C GLY A 184 7.50 7.61 -9.45
N ARG A 185 7.41 7.16 -10.71
CA ARG A 185 8.29 6.09 -11.23
C ARG A 185 9.75 6.53 -11.32
N TRP A 186 10.00 7.79 -11.71
CA TRP A 186 11.35 8.38 -11.67
C TRP A 186 11.91 8.42 -10.25
N GLU A 187 11.11 8.86 -9.27
CA GLU A 187 11.49 8.84 -7.85
C GLU A 187 11.91 7.45 -7.39
N ALA A 188 11.09 6.44 -7.67
CA ALA A 188 11.36 5.06 -7.30
C ALA A 188 12.66 4.54 -7.95
N ALA A 189 12.84 4.76 -9.25
CA ALA A 189 14.05 4.34 -9.97
C ALA A 189 15.30 5.02 -9.40
N CYS A 190 15.27 6.34 -9.23
CA CYS A 190 16.38 7.12 -8.70
C CYS A 190 16.76 6.68 -7.26
N ASN A 191 15.75 6.53 -6.39
CA ASN A 191 15.97 6.12 -5.01
C ASN A 191 16.50 4.69 -4.89
N ALA A 192 16.06 3.77 -5.76
CA ALA A 192 16.60 2.42 -5.81
C ALA A 192 18.08 2.40 -6.25
N HIS A 193 18.47 3.25 -7.21
CA HIS A 193 19.88 3.40 -7.61
C HIS A 193 20.75 4.00 -6.51
N LEU A 194 20.26 5.03 -5.81
CA LEU A 194 20.94 5.61 -4.64
C LEU A 194 21.12 4.58 -3.53
N GLU A 195 20.09 3.76 -3.27
CA GLU A 195 20.16 2.67 -2.29
C GLU A 195 21.17 1.59 -2.69
N ARG A 196 21.18 1.15 -3.95
CA ARG A 196 22.15 0.17 -4.47
C ARG A 196 23.59 0.67 -4.39
N ALA A 197 23.79 1.98 -4.51
CA ALA A 197 25.08 2.62 -4.33
C ALA A 197 25.50 2.80 -2.85
N GLY A 198 24.65 2.41 -1.88
CA GLY A 198 24.92 2.55 -0.46
C GLY A 198 24.79 3.98 0.06
N LEU A 199 24.15 4.87 -0.70
CA LEU A 199 23.97 6.28 -0.35
C LEU A 199 22.71 6.47 0.49
N ALA A 200 22.74 7.41 1.43
CA ALA A 200 21.59 7.68 2.32
C ALA A 200 20.60 8.69 1.70
N GLU A 201 21.05 9.44 0.70
CA GLU A 201 20.30 10.47 0.01
C GLU A 201 19.12 9.88 -0.75
N ARG A 202 17.99 10.59 -0.76
CA ARG A 202 16.78 10.23 -1.51
C ARG A 202 16.19 11.48 -2.15
N ILE A 203 15.57 11.32 -3.30
CA ILE A 203 14.73 12.34 -3.92
C ILE A 203 13.27 12.15 -3.51
N ASP A 204 12.53 13.26 -3.46
CA ASP A 204 11.10 13.29 -3.22
C ASP A 204 10.45 14.27 -4.21
N MET A 205 9.66 13.73 -5.12
CA MET A 205 8.99 14.43 -6.22
C MET A 205 7.69 15.09 -5.80
N ARG A 206 7.25 14.92 -4.54
CA ARG A 206 6.09 15.61 -3.97
C ARG A 206 6.37 17.09 -3.79
N SER A 207 5.32 17.89 -3.95
CA SER A 207 5.38 19.33 -3.74
C SER A 207 5.72 19.70 -2.29
N HIS A 208 6.18 20.93 -2.06
CA HIS A 208 6.42 21.44 -0.71
C HIS A 208 5.21 21.34 0.22
N ALA A 209 3.99 21.50 -0.33
CA ALA A 209 2.74 21.38 0.40
C ALA A 209 2.46 19.93 0.81
N GLU A 210 2.61 18.97 -0.11
CA GLU A 210 2.44 17.54 0.17
C GLU A 210 3.49 17.02 1.16
N ARG A 211 4.72 17.56 1.12
CA ARG A 211 5.79 17.27 2.08
C ARG A 211 5.66 18.04 3.40
N GLN A 212 4.66 18.92 3.52
CA GLN A 212 4.40 19.75 4.70
C GLN A 212 5.63 20.56 5.16
N THR A 213 6.45 21.00 4.21
CA THR A 213 7.69 21.73 4.51
C THR A 213 7.46 23.19 4.93
N GLY A 214 6.21 23.69 4.83
CA GLY A 214 5.88 25.10 5.07
C GLY A 214 6.45 26.07 4.03
N GLN A 215 7.15 25.57 3.01
CA GLN A 215 7.83 26.39 2.03
C GLN A 215 7.00 26.66 0.77
N ALA A 216 7.12 27.87 0.21
CA ALA A 216 6.54 28.20 -1.09
C ALA A 216 7.48 27.80 -2.25
N PRO A 217 6.94 27.34 -3.41
CA PRO A 217 7.73 27.10 -4.61
C PRO A 217 8.44 28.37 -5.10
N GLU A 218 9.71 28.25 -5.50
CA GLU A 218 10.44 29.36 -6.12
C GLU A 218 9.89 29.70 -7.51
N ARG A 219 9.91 30.99 -7.87
CA ARG A 219 9.63 31.43 -9.23
C ARG A 219 10.71 30.90 -10.17
N LYS A 220 10.31 30.43 -11.36
CA LYS A 220 11.26 30.04 -12.41
C LYS A 220 12.14 31.23 -12.79
N GLN A 221 13.44 31.10 -12.54
CA GLN A 221 14.43 32.09 -12.95
C GLN A 221 14.77 31.92 -14.43
N LEU A 222 14.76 33.01 -15.19
CA LEU A 222 15.17 33.04 -16.59
C LEU A 222 16.66 33.33 -16.70
N PRO A 223 17.35 32.91 -17.79
CA PRO A 223 18.78 33.19 -17.97
C PRO A 223 19.15 34.69 -17.88
N SER A 224 18.22 35.59 -18.22
CA SER A 224 18.40 37.04 -18.05
C SER A 224 18.48 37.49 -16.59
N ALA A 225 17.79 36.81 -15.68
CA ALA A 225 17.80 37.09 -14.24
C ALA A 225 19.09 36.61 -13.55
N TRP A 226 19.89 35.78 -14.23
CA TRP A 226 21.16 35.25 -13.75
C TRP A 226 22.39 36.09 -14.15
N ARG A 227 22.20 37.20 -14.87
CA ARG A 227 23.30 38.10 -15.26
C ARG A 227 23.58 39.13 -14.17
N GLY A 228 24.86 39.48 -13.98
CA GLY A 228 25.29 40.49 -12.99
C GLY A 228 25.06 40.05 -11.54
N GLU A 229 24.65 40.98 -10.69
CA GLU A 229 24.43 40.76 -9.25
C GLU A 229 23.28 39.79 -8.92
N GLY A 230 22.36 39.55 -9.87
CA GLY A 230 21.23 38.64 -9.67
C GLY A 230 21.64 37.19 -9.35
N ARG A 231 22.82 36.74 -9.82
CA ARG A 231 23.35 35.42 -9.47
C ARG A 231 23.72 35.32 -7.98
N ALA A 232 24.40 36.33 -7.45
CA ALA A 232 24.84 36.34 -6.05
C ALA A 232 23.63 36.38 -5.11
N GLN A 233 22.65 37.25 -5.39
CA GLN A 233 21.42 37.38 -4.60
C GLN A 233 20.60 36.07 -4.56
N VAL A 234 20.51 35.35 -5.68
CA VAL A 234 19.79 34.07 -5.73
C VAL A 234 20.52 32.97 -4.95
N ILE A 235 21.86 32.94 -5.02
CA ILE A 235 22.66 31.99 -4.25
C ILE A 235 22.50 32.27 -2.75
N GLU A 236 22.69 33.52 -2.34
CA GLU A 236 22.52 33.96 -0.95
C GLU A 236 21.12 33.63 -0.41
N PHE A 237 20.07 33.93 -1.17
CA PHE A 237 18.70 33.58 -0.80
C PHE A 237 18.51 32.07 -0.60
N ARG A 238 19.08 31.24 -1.47
CA ARG A 238 18.99 29.77 -1.37
C ARG A 238 19.80 29.23 -0.20
N THR A 239 20.97 29.80 0.08
CA THR A 239 21.80 29.47 1.24
C THR A 239 21.04 29.80 2.53
N ALA A 240 20.53 31.02 2.67
CA ALA A 240 19.75 31.44 3.83
C ALA A 240 18.51 30.55 4.03
N ARG A 241 17.83 30.18 2.94
CA ARG A 241 16.67 29.28 3.00
C ARG A 241 17.05 27.85 3.42
N ALA A 242 18.21 27.35 2.99
CA ALA A 242 18.74 26.06 3.42
C ALA A 242 19.11 26.07 4.91
N GLU A 243 19.77 27.13 5.38
CA GLU A 243 20.11 27.34 6.79
C GLU A 243 18.86 27.37 7.68
N VAL A 244 17.81 28.12 7.29
CA VAL A 244 16.53 28.15 8.01
C VAL A 244 15.90 26.75 8.08
N ALA A 245 15.92 26.00 6.98
CA ALA A 245 15.38 24.64 6.95
C ALA A 245 16.17 23.69 7.87
N GLN A 246 17.50 23.79 7.87
CA GLN A 246 18.36 22.99 8.75
C GLN A 246 18.15 23.37 10.22
N ALA A 247 18.14 24.67 10.53
CA ALA A 247 17.87 25.18 11.87
C ALA A 247 16.49 24.74 12.38
N ALA A 248 15.46 24.69 11.53
CA ALA A 248 14.14 24.18 11.91
C ALA A 248 14.14 22.67 12.23
N VAL A 249 14.93 21.87 11.51
CA VAL A 249 15.11 20.44 11.81
C VAL A 249 15.87 20.24 13.12
N GLU A 250 16.94 20.99 13.35
CA GLU A 250 17.71 20.96 14.58
C GLU A 250 16.87 21.43 15.78
N LEU A 251 16.12 22.53 15.62
CA LEU A 251 15.20 23.03 16.63
C LEU A 251 14.13 21.99 16.99
N ARG A 252 13.54 21.29 16.00
CA ARG A 252 12.56 20.21 16.27
C ARG A 252 13.16 19.03 17.04
N ARG A 253 14.46 18.77 16.91
CA ARG A 253 15.14 17.72 17.70
C ARG A 253 15.32 18.12 19.17
N VAL A 254 15.56 19.39 19.43
CA VAL A 254 15.82 19.92 20.78
C VAL A 254 14.52 20.30 21.48
N VAL A 255 13.59 20.90 20.75
CA VAL A 255 12.27 21.35 21.18
C VAL A 255 11.22 20.76 20.23
N PRO A 256 10.61 19.62 20.60
CA PRO A 256 9.66 18.92 19.73
C PRO A 256 8.45 19.77 19.32
N ASP A 257 8.06 20.75 20.14
CA ASP A 257 6.98 21.70 19.87
C ASP A 257 7.37 23.16 20.18
N ALA A 258 8.24 23.72 19.33
CA ALA A 258 8.65 25.11 19.43
C ALA A 258 7.48 26.11 19.28
N GLY A 259 6.37 25.70 18.64
CA GLY A 259 5.18 26.54 18.50
C GLY A 259 4.45 26.73 19.82
N ALA A 260 4.27 25.65 20.59
CA ALA A 260 3.68 25.72 21.93
C ALA A 260 4.56 26.52 22.90
N GLU A 261 5.89 26.40 22.79
CA GLU A 261 6.82 27.11 23.66
C GLU A 261 6.89 28.62 23.34
N VAL A 262 6.87 29.00 22.06
CA VAL A 262 6.80 30.41 21.64
C VAL A 262 5.47 31.05 22.06
N LEU A 263 4.33 30.35 21.91
CA LEU A 263 3.04 30.84 22.40
C LEU A 263 3.02 31.00 23.93
N SER A 264 3.68 30.09 24.66
CA SER A 264 3.86 30.22 26.11
C SER A 264 4.69 31.46 26.47
N LEU A 265 5.79 31.70 25.76
CA LEU A 265 6.66 32.86 25.98
C LEU A 265 6.03 34.20 25.55
N GLU A 266 5.22 34.22 24.49
CA GLU A 266 4.46 35.40 24.07
C GLU A 266 3.32 35.73 25.03
N ALA A 267 2.60 34.72 25.53
CA ALA A 267 1.63 34.88 26.60
C ALA A 267 2.29 35.40 27.90
N GLU A 268 3.49 34.91 28.22
CA GLU A 268 4.31 35.41 29.35
C GLU A 268 4.72 36.88 29.16
N ARG A 269 5.17 37.27 27.95
CA ARG A 269 5.54 38.66 27.63
C ARG A 269 4.33 39.59 27.65
N GLN A 270 3.20 39.17 27.10
CA GLN A 270 1.95 39.94 27.15
C GLN A 270 1.47 40.10 28.59
N ARG A 271 1.58 39.06 29.45
CA ARG A 271 1.29 39.18 30.88
C ARG A 271 2.19 40.21 31.58
N ARG A 272 3.49 40.22 31.25
CA ARG A 272 4.44 41.21 31.81
C ARG A 272 4.19 42.64 31.32
N GLN A 273 3.85 42.82 30.04
CA GLN A 273 3.44 44.12 29.50
C GLN A 273 2.13 44.62 30.12
N GLN A 274 1.12 43.75 30.23
CA GLN A 274 -0.15 44.09 30.87
C GLN A 274 0.03 44.40 32.36
N ALA A 275 0.93 43.70 33.07
CA ALA A 275 1.25 44.02 34.46
C ALA A 275 1.93 45.40 34.60
N GLN A 276 2.85 45.76 33.70
CA GLN A 276 3.48 47.10 33.68
C GLN A 276 2.50 48.22 33.31
N GLU A 277 1.59 47.98 32.37
CA GLU A 277 0.53 48.92 32.01
C GLU A 277 -0.52 49.06 33.13
N GLN A 278 -0.86 47.97 33.81
CA GLN A 278 -1.73 47.98 34.99
C GLN A 278 -1.08 48.72 36.16
N GLN A 279 0.22 48.58 36.37
CA GLN A 279 0.93 49.29 37.45
C GLN A 279 0.96 50.82 37.20
N ARG A 280 1.17 51.25 35.95
CA ARG A 280 1.04 52.66 35.53
C ARG A 280 -0.41 53.16 35.58
N GLY A 281 -1.37 52.29 35.26
CA GLY A 281 -2.79 52.58 35.37
C GLY A 281 -3.28 52.71 36.81
N LEU A 282 -2.73 51.91 37.73
CA LEU A 282 -3.02 51.90 39.16
C LEU A 282 -2.56 53.21 39.83
N GLU A 283 -1.38 53.72 39.48
CA GLU A 283 -0.89 55.04 39.92
C GLU A 283 -1.84 56.18 39.49
N GLY A 284 -2.37 56.11 38.26
CA GLY A 284 -3.37 57.07 37.77
C GLY A 284 -4.78 56.86 38.34
N LEU A 285 -5.12 55.65 38.79
CA LEU A 285 -6.41 55.32 39.40
C LEU A 285 -6.45 55.74 40.89
N ILE A 286 -5.33 55.62 41.62
CA ILE A 286 -5.17 56.09 43.01
C ILE A 286 -5.41 57.61 43.12
N GLN A 287 -5.04 58.40 42.10
CA GLN A 287 -5.35 59.84 42.07
C GLN A 287 -6.83 60.15 41.79
N ARG A 288 -7.55 59.27 41.09
CA ARG A 288 -8.96 59.47 40.69
C ARG A 288 -9.97 58.91 41.69
N MET A 289 -9.65 57.82 42.38
CA MET A 289 -10.50 57.19 43.40
C MET A 289 -10.72 58.05 44.67
N ARG A 290 -10.03 59.19 44.80
CA ARG A 290 -10.33 60.19 45.85
C ARG A 290 -11.65 60.91 45.64
N ALA A 291 -12.30 60.77 44.48
CA ALA A 291 -13.60 61.35 44.19
C ALA A 291 -14.57 60.25 43.73
N GLU A 292 -15.60 60.01 44.55
CA GLU A 292 -16.92 59.47 44.16
C GLU A 292 -17.16 57.93 44.10
N VAL A 293 -17.83 57.47 45.18
CA VAL A 293 -18.99 56.52 45.23
C VAL A 293 -18.73 55.00 45.46
N GLY A 294 -19.09 54.56 46.68
CA GLY A 294 -20.16 53.58 46.99
C GLY A 294 -19.91 52.07 46.82
N GLU A 295 -19.84 51.33 47.95
CA GLU A 295 -19.65 49.86 48.03
C GLU A 295 -20.62 49.01 47.18
N LYS A 296 -21.85 49.46 46.91
CA LYS A 296 -22.83 48.72 46.10
C LYS A 296 -22.45 48.57 44.62
N ALA A 297 -21.85 49.60 44.03
CA ALA A 297 -21.43 49.56 42.62
C ALA A 297 -20.23 48.61 42.40
N LEU A 298 -19.40 48.44 43.44
CA LEU A 298 -18.26 47.52 43.43
C LEU A 298 -18.74 46.05 43.46
N ALA A 299 -19.73 45.73 44.29
CA ALA A 299 -20.27 44.38 44.42
C ALA A 299 -21.00 43.90 43.15
N GLU A 300 -21.77 44.78 42.48
CA GLU A 300 -22.43 44.46 41.21
C GLU A 300 -21.44 44.25 40.05
N ALA A 301 -20.37 45.05 40.01
CA ALA A 301 -19.30 44.89 39.02
C ALA A 301 -18.51 43.58 39.21
N GLU A 302 -18.32 43.14 40.46
CA GLU A 302 -17.62 41.90 40.79
C GLU A 302 -18.47 40.66 40.44
N ALA A 303 -19.78 40.70 40.68
CA ALA A 303 -20.71 39.65 40.27
C ALA A 303 -20.77 39.47 38.74
N LEU A 304 -20.80 40.57 37.97
CA LEU A 304 -20.80 40.53 36.51
C LEU A 304 -19.48 39.97 35.94
N ARG A 305 -18.34 40.28 36.58
CA ARG A 305 -17.03 39.70 36.22
C ARG A 305 -16.99 38.18 36.44
N GLN A 306 -17.55 37.68 37.54
CA GLN A 306 -17.61 36.25 37.80
C GLN A 306 -18.49 35.51 36.79
N GLN A 307 -19.64 36.09 36.41
CA GLN A 307 -20.50 35.52 35.36
C GLN A 307 -19.80 35.46 33.99
N LEU A 308 -19.12 36.53 33.58
CA LEU A 308 -18.36 36.54 32.32
C LEU A 308 -17.19 35.56 32.32
N ALA A 309 -16.52 35.35 33.46
CA ALA A 309 -15.46 34.36 33.60
C ALA A 309 -16.01 32.93 33.46
N GLN A 310 -17.12 32.61 34.12
CA GLN A 310 -17.79 31.31 34.01
C GLN A 310 -18.28 31.04 32.57
N GLU A 311 -18.81 32.04 31.88
CA GLU A 311 -19.28 31.88 30.51
C GLU A 311 -18.13 31.65 29.52
N ARG A 312 -16.97 32.30 29.73
CA ARG A 312 -15.76 32.06 28.94
C ARG A 312 -15.24 30.64 29.13
N GLU A 313 -15.13 30.19 30.38
CA GLU A 313 -14.64 28.84 30.69
C GLU A 313 -15.57 27.77 30.10
N ARG A 314 -16.88 27.98 30.16
CA ARG A 314 -17.86 27.09 29.50
C ARG A 314 -17.66 27.04 27.98
N ARG A 315 -17.49 28.18 27.31
CA ARG A 315 -17.28 28.23 25.85
C ARG A 315 -15.96 27.58 25.44
N GLU A 316 -14.92 27.70 26.26
CA GLU A 316 -13.64 27.02 26.02
C GLU A 316 -13.79 25.50 26.16
N ARG A 317 -14.45 25.01 27.21
CA ARG A 317 -14.76 23.58 27.37
C ARG A 317 -15.61 23.03 26.23
N GLU A 318 -16.61 23.78 25.75
CA GLU A 318 -17.43 23.39 24.58
C GLU A 318 -16.60 23.29 23.30
N ARG A 319 -15.69 24.25 23.06
CA ARG A 319 -14.77 24.23 21.90
C ARG A 319 -13.76 23.10 21.99
N GLU A 320 -13.21 22.83 23.17
CA GLU A 320 -12.27 21.73 23.39
C GLU A 320 -12.97 20.38 23.16
N ALA A 321 -14.15 20.17 23.74
CA ALA A 321 -14.96 18.99 23.50
C ALA A 321 -15.31 18.82 22.01
N GLN A 322 -15.58 19.91 21.28
CA GLN A 322 -15.82 19.85 19.83
C GLN A 322 -14.56 19.46 19.04
N ARG A 323 -13.39 20.00 19.41
CA ARG A 323 -12.11 19.64 18.78
C ARG A 323 -11.75 18.18 19.02
N GLU A 324 -11.96 17.68 20.24
CA GLU A 324 -11.74 16.28 20.57
C GLU A 324 -12.67 15.35 19.79
N ARG A 325 -13.94 15.71 19.62
CA ARG A 325 -14.90 14.96 18.79
C ARG A 325 -14.44 14.87 17.33
N LEU A 326 -14.10 16.01 16.72
CA LEU A 326 -13.61 16.04 15.33
C LEU A 326 -12.32 15.24 15.16
N ALA A 327 -11.39 15.31 16.14
CA ALA A 327 -10.17 14.52 16.12
C ALA A 327 -10.47 13.01 16.27
N ALA A 328 -11.46 12.63 17.07
CA ALA A 328 -11.88 11.24 17.21
C ALA A 328 -12.53 10.69 15.94
N GLU A 329 -13.38 11.49 15.28
CA GLU A 329 -13.98 11.15 13.98
C GLU A 329 -12.90 10.94 12.91
N LEU A 330 -11.93 11.85 12.82
CA LEU A 330 -10.84 11.73 11.85
C LEU A 330 -10.00 10.48 12.09
N ARG A 331 -9.71 10.14 13.36
CA ARG A 331 -9.01 8.90 13.73
C ARG A 331 -9.82 7.66 13.32
N GLN A 332 -11.13 7.66 13.55
CA GLN A 332 -12.01 6.58 13.09
C GLN A 332 -12.00 6.44 11.57
N GLU A 333 -12.08 7.54 10.83
CA GLU A 333 -12.06 7.52 9.37
C GLU A 333 -10.72 6.99 8.82
N GLN A 334 -9.61 7.42 9.42
CA GLN A 334 -8.28 6.92 9.06
C GLN A 334 -8.15 5.42 9.32
N GLU A 335 -8.63 4.92 10.45
CA GLU A 335 -8.60 3.50 10.79
C GLU A 335 -9.52 2.69 9.86
N GLN A 336 -10.70 3.22 9.53
CA GLN A 336 -11.61 2.59 8.57
C GLN A 336 -10.96 2.45 7.19
N ARG A 337 -10.32 3.52 6.69
CA ARG A 337 -9.58 3.50 5.42
C ARG A 337 -8.39 2.54 5.45
N ARG A 338 -7.76 2.36 6.62
CA ARG A 338 -6.68 1.38 6.81
C ARG A 338 -7.24 -0.03 6.67
N ILE A 339 -8.32 -0.36 7.39
CA ILE A 339 -9.01 -1.67 7.33
C ILE A 339 -9.48 -1.99 5.91
N GLU A 340 -10.05 -1.01 5.20
CA GLU A 340 -10.55 -1.18 3.82
C GLU A 340 -9.47 -1.61 2.82
N ARG A 341 -8.20 -1.24 3.07
CA ARG A 341 -7.05 -1.54 2.20
C ARG A 341 -6.35 -2.86 2.54
N MET A 342 -6.68 -3.48 3.67
CA MET A 342 -6.03 -4.71 4.12
C MET A 342 -6.48 -5.92 3.29
N SER A 343 -5.55 -6.81 3.01
CA SER A 343 -5.79 -8.15 2.47
C SER A 343 -6.44 -9.08 3.49
N ALA A 344 -6.97 -10.22 3.04
CA ALA A 344 -7.55 -11.23 3.94
C ALA A 344 -6.52 -11.73 4.97
N ALA A 345 -5.25 -11.92 4.56
CA ALA A 345 -4.18 -12.34 5.45
C ALA A 345 -3.85 -11.30 6.52
N GLU A 346 -3.78 -10.02 6.14
CA GLU A 346 -3.56 -8.92 7.09
C GLU A 346 -4.74 -8.76 8.05
N LEU A 347 -5.98 -8.86 7.57
CA LEU A 347 -7.17 -8.83 8.42
C LEU A 347 -7.18 -9.97 9.43
N ARG A 348 -6.71 -11.17 9.06
CA ARG A 348 -6.58 -12.30 9.99
C ARG A 348 -5.67 -11.99 11.16
N VAL A 349 -4.52 -11.37 10.89
CA VAL A 349 -3.56 -10.95 11.93
C VAL A 349 -4.16 -9.85 12.81
N GLU A 350 -4.88 -8.90 12.20
CA GLU A 350 -5.51 -7.81 12.92
C GLU A 350 -6.68 -8.27 13.81
N ILE A 351 -7.50 -9.21 13.33
CA ILE A 351 -8.56 -9.86 14.12
C ILE A 351 -7.96 -10.51 15.36
N GLU A 352 -6.90 -11.30 15.19
CA GLU A 352 -6.28 -12.00 16.32
C GLU A 352 -5.67 -11.02 17.32
N ARG A 353 -5.07 -9.92 16.84
CA ARG A 353 -4.54 -8.85 17.69
C ARG A 353 -5.62 -8.15 18.52
N GLN A 354 -6.81 -7.94 17.93
CA GLN A 354 -7.92 -7.21 18.57
C GLN A 354 -8.84 -8.11 19.39
N ARG A 355 -8.70 -9.44 19.28
CA ARG A 355 -9.59 -10.38 19.94
C ARG A 355 -9.43 -10.26 21.47
N PRO A 356 -10.51 -9.99 22.22
CA PRO A 356 -10.42 -9.89 23.66
C PRO A 356 -10.09 -11.24 24.29
N ALA A 357 -9.48 -11.21 25.48
CA ALA A 357 -9.25 -12.42 26.26
C ALA A 357 -10.58 -13.16 26.55
N PRO A 358 -10.54 -14.49 26.73
CA PRO A 358 -11.74 -15.26 27.01
C PRO A 358 -12.50 -14.73 28.24
N LEU A 359 -13.83 -14.65 28.14
CA LEU A 359 -14.68 -14.11 29.21
C LEU A 359 -14.40 -14.78 30.57
N ALA A 360 -14.18 -16.10 30.58
CA ALA A 360 -13.87 -16.85 31.79
C ALA A 360 -12.60 -16.34 32.50
N GLU A 361 -11.55 -15.99 31.75
CA GLU A 361 -10.30 -15.47 32.30
C GLU A 361 -10.50 -14.07 32.89
N LEU A 362 -11.27 -13.21 32.21
CA LEU A 362 -11.56 -11.86 32.67
C LEU A 362 -12.45 -11.86 33.92
N VAL A 363 -13.40 -12.80 34.01
CA VAL A 363 -14.26 -12.97 35.19
C VAL A 363 -13.44 -13.36 36.42
N GLU A 364 -12.52 -14.32 36.30
CA GLU A 364 -11.67 -14.74 37.42
C GLU A 364 -10.68 -13.64 37.85
N ARG A 365 -10.36 -12.69 36.96
CA ARG A 365 -9.55 -11.50 37.28
C ARG A 365 -10.34 -10.34 37.88
N ALA A 366 -11.66 -10.42 37.95
CA ALA A 366 -12.48 -9.34 38.48
C ALA A 366 -12.23 -9.16 39.99
N PRO A 367 -12.00 -7.92 40.48
CA PRO A 367 -11.68 -7.67 41.90
C PRO A 367 -12.69 -8.29 42.87
N ALA A 368 -14.00 -8.13 42.58
CA ALA A 368 -15.07 -8.70 43.41
C ALA A 368 -15.05 -10.24 43.46
N VAL A 369 -14.63 -10.91 42.37
CA VAL A 369 -14.50 -12.36 42.32
C VAL A 369 -13.27 -12.81 43.12
N ILE A 370 -12.15 -12.10 42.98
CA ILE A 370 -10.92 -12.36 43.73
C ILE A 370 -11.18 -12.22 45.24
N GLU A 371 -11.81 -11.12 45.66
CA GLU A 371 -12.13 -10.84 47.07
C GLU A 371 -13.08 -11.90 47.65
N ALA A 372 -14.17 -12.21 46.95
CA ALA A 372 -15.12 -13.23 47.40
C ALA A 372 -14.46 -14.62 47.50
N ALA A 373 -13.65 -14.99 46.50
CA ALA A 373 -12.93 -16.26 46.48
C ALA A 373 -11.88 -16.35 47.60
N GLN A 374 -11.19 -15.26 47.91
CA GLN A 374 -10.24 -15.18 49.03
C GLN A 374 -10.96 -15.33 50.37
N ALA A 375 -12.07 -14.62 50.59
CA ALA A 375 -12.88 -14.74 51.80
C ALA A 375 -13.42 -16.16 51.98
N ALA A 376 -13.96 -16.76 50.92
CA ALA A 376 -14.42 -18.14 50.93
C ALA A 376 -13.29 -19.13 51.26
N ARG A 377 -12.09 -18.93 50.69
CA ARG A 377 -10.92 -19.77 50.97
C ARG A 377 -10.50 -19.73 52.43
N VAL A 378 -10.51 -18.55 53.04
CA VAL A 378 -10.17 -18.37 54.46
C VAL A 378 -11.17 -19.10 55.36
N LEU A 379 -12.47 -18.86 55.16
CA LEU A 379 -13.53 -19.47 55.97
C LEU A 379 -13.59 -21.00 55.79
N VAL A 380 -13.43 -21.50 54.57
CA VAL A 380 -13.32 -22.94 54.30
C VAL A 380 -12.08 -23.54 54.98
N GLY A 381 -10.95 -22.83 54.95
CA GLY A 381 -9.73 -23.24 55.63
C GLY A 381 -9.91 -23.33 57.14
N GLN A 382 -10.56 -22.34 57.75
CA GLN A 382 -10.88 -22.32 59.17
C GLN A 382 -11.82 -23.47 59.56
N ALA A 383 -12.88 -23.73 58.78
CA ALA A 383 -13.79 -24.86 59.02
C ALA A 383 -13.06 -26.21 58.94
N LYS A 384 -12.21 -26.41 57.92
CA LYS A 384 -11.38 -27.62 57.79
C LYS A 384 -10.38 -27.76 58.94
N ALA A 385 -9.78 -26.66 59.38
CA ALA A 385 -8.84 -26.67 60.51
C ALA A 385 -9.54 -27.01 61.84
N ALA A 386 -10.77 -26.56 62.04
CA ALA A 386 -11.58 -26.93 63.19
C ALA A 386 -11.90 -28.44 63.17
N GLN A 387 -12.37 -28.98 62.04
CA GLN A 387 -12.59 -30.42 61.88
C GLN A 387 -11.32 -31.24 62.11
N ALA A 388 -10.18 -30.82 61.55
CA ALA A 388 -8.91 -31.52 61.71
C ALA A 388 -8.46 -31.55 63.17
N ARG A 389 -8.65 -30.45 63.92
CA ARG A 389 -8.38 -30.38 65.36
C ARG A 389 -9.29 -31.32 66.16
N GLU A 390 -10.58 -31.35 65.85
CA GLU A 390 -11.52 -32.29 66.45
C GLU A 390 -11.10 -33.74 66.19
N ASP A 391 -10.84 -34.10 64.93
CA ASP A 391 -10.45 -35.45 64.54
C ASP A 391 -9.13 -35.89 65.18
N GLN A 392 -8.17 -34.97 65.29
CA GLN A 392 -6.90 -35.21 65.98
C GLN A 392 -7.11 -35.46 67.46
N ALA A 393 -7.85 -34.58 68.16
CA ALA A 393 -8.14 -34.77 69.58
C ALA A 393 -8.93 -36.06 69.84
N ARG A 394 -9.85 -36.43 68.95
CA ARG A 394 -10.57 -37.72 69.00
C ARG A 394 -9.62 -38.92 68.80
N ARG A 395 -8.65 -38.84 67.89
CA ARG A 395 -7.62 -39.89 67.71
C ARG A 395 -6.75 -40.01 68.95
N GLU A 396 -6.18 -38.90 69.43
CA GLU A 396 -5.33 -38.85 70.63
C GLU A 396 -6.06 -39.39 71.87
N ALA A 397 -7.35 -39.07 72.03
CA ALA A 397 -8.16 -39.61 73.11
C ALA A 397 -8.41 -41.13 72.96
N ARG A 398 -8.61 -41.63 71.73
CA ARG A 398 -8.75 -43.08 71.48
C ARG A 398 -7.46 -43.83 71.76
N GLU A 399 -6.34 -43.36 71.22
CA GLU A 399 -5.02 -43.95 71.44
C GLU A 399 -4.66 -43.99 72.93
N TRP A 400 -4.96 -42.92 73.66
CA TRP A 400 -4.75 -42.91 75.11
C TRP A 400 -5.64 -43.91 75.86
N ARG A 401 -6.91 -44.04 75.46
CA ARG A 401 -7.85 -45.01 76.03
C ARG A 401 -7.41 -46.45 75.76
N GLU A 402 -6.89 -46.74 74.57
CA GLU A 402 -6.33 -48.04 74.19
C GLU A 402 -5.06 -48.37 74.99
N ALA A 403 -4.19 -47.38 75.21
CA ALA A 403 -2.99 -47.53 76.03
C ALA A 403 -3.32 -47.67 77.54
N HIS A 404 -4.45 -47.13 78.01
CA HIS A 404 -4.82 -47.07 79.43
C HIS A 404 -6.26 -47.54 79.74
N PRO A 405 -6.63 -48.80 79.45
CA PRO A 405 -8.02 -49.26 79.48
C PRO A 405 -8.67 -49.21 80.88
N LEU A 406 -7.92 -49.48 81.96
CA LEU A 406 -8.45 -49.41 83.32
C LEU A 406 -8.68 -47.96 83.79
N ARG A 407 -7.80 -47.03 83.41
CA ARG A 407 -7.92 -45.61 83.76
C ARG A 407 -9.04 -44.94 82.96
N ALA A 408 -9.21 -45.31 81.69
CA ALA A 408 -10.34 -44.88 80.87
C ALA A 408 -11.67 -45.31 81.49
N LYS A 409 -11.83 -46.58 81.88
CA LYS A 409 -13.05 -47.07 82.54
C LYS A 409 -13.34 -46.38 83.88
N ALA A 410 -12.31 -46.08 84.68
CA ALA A 410 -12.47 -45.36 85.93
C ALA A 410 -12.84 -43.87 85.72
N HIS A 411 -12.36 -43.26 84.63
CA HIS A 411 -12.75 -41.90 84.20
C HIS A 411 -14.21 -41.85 83.74
N ASP A 412 -14.62 -42.77 82.86
CA ASP A 412 -16.00 -42.84 82.36
C ASP A 412 -17.01 -43.18 83.49
N ALA A 413 -16.60 -43.95 84.51
CA ALA A 413 -17.41 -44.27 85.69
C ALA A 413 -17.42 -43.16 86.76
N GLY A 414 -16.69 -42.05 86.55
CA GLY A 414 -16.63 -40.93 87.49
C GLY A 414 -15.81 -41.20 88.76
N LEU A 415 -15.06 -42.31 88.83
CA LEU A 415 -14.29 -42.72 90.00
C LEU A 415 -12.93 -42.02 90.09
N VAL A 416 -12.28 -41.73 88.97
CA VAL A 416 -10.98 -41.01 88.90
C VAL A 416 -10.93 -40.12 87.66
N ARG A 417 -10.68 -38.81 87.82
CA ARG A 417 -10.57 -37.89 86.67
C ARG A 417 -9.22 -38.00 85.97
N SER A 418 -9.22 -37.97 84.63
CA SER A 418 -8.03 -37.93 83.79
C SER A 418 -7.93 -36.55 83.18
N SER A 419 -6.94 -35.76 83.61
CA SER A 419 -6.71 -34.41 83.08
C SER A 419 -6.49 -34.44 81.58
N TYR A 420 -5.80 -35.46 81.07
CA TYR A 420 -5.56 -35.64 79.63
C TYR A 420 -6.86 -35.84 78.84
N LEU A 421 -7.77 -36.71 79.30
CA LEU A 421 -9.04 -36.93 78.62
C LEU A 421 -9.97 -35.71 78.72
N ASP A 422 -9.97 -35.02 79.85
CA ASP A 422 -10.74 -33.78 80.05
C ASP A 422 -10.21 -32.66 79.12
N GLU A 423 -8.88 -32.51 79.00
CA GLU A 423 -8.25 -31.56 78.07
C GLU A 423 -8.57 -31.88 76.60
N ARG A 424 -8.52 -33.16 76.19
CA ARG A 424 -8.90 -33.55 74.82
C ARG A 424 -10.40 -33.35 74.57
N ALA A 425 -11.26 -33.60 75.55
CA ALA A 425 -12.70 -33.34 75.46
C ALA A 425 -12.99 -31.84 75.29
N GLN A 426 -12.28 -30.98 76.03
CA GLN A 426 -12.39 -29.52 75.87
C GLN A 426 -11.94 -29.05 74.48
N VAL A 427 -10.85 -29.62 73.94
CA VAL A 427 -10.40 -29.30 72.57
C VAL A 427 -11.43 -29.75 71.52
N ILE A 428 -12.09 -30.90 71.72
CA ILE A 428 -13.17 -31.38 70.85
C ILE A 428 -14.35 -30.41 70.88
N GLU A 429 -14.82 -30.00 72.06
CA GLU A 429 -15.94 -29.08 72.22
C GLU A 429 -15.63 -27.71 71.59
N GLN A 430 -14.46 -27.13 71.87
CA GLN A 430 -14.03 -25.87 71.26
C GLN A 430 -13.90 -25.96 69.74
N ALA A 431 -13.41 -27.08 69.21
CA ALA A 431 -13.31 -27.30 67.77
C ALA A 431 -14.69 -27.43 67.12
N GLN A 432 -15.65 -28.07 67.79
CA GLN A 432 -17.04 -28.19 67.33
C GLN A 432 -17.76 -26.84 67.33
N GLU A 433 -17.62 -26.05 68.40
CA GLU A 433 -18.18 -24.70 68.47
C GLU A 433 -17.64 -23.82 67.35
N GLN A 434 -16.31 -23.83 67.17
CA GLN A 434 -15.66 -23.08 66.08
C GLN A 434 -16.14 -23.56 64.69
N TYR A 435 -16.36 -24.86 64.51
CA TYR A 435 -16.89 -25.39 63.25
C TYR A 435 -18.34 -24.94 63.01
N LEU A 436 -19.21 -25.01 64.02
CA LEU A 436 -20.60 -24.60 63.92
C LEU A 436 -20.75 -23.11 63.61
N GLU A 437 -19.83 -22.28 64.10
CA GLU A 437 -19.79 -20.85 63.80
C GLU A 437 -19.34 -20.58 62.35
N VAL A 438 -18.25 -21.22 61.92
CA VAL A 438 -17.57 -20.88 60.65
C VAL A 438 -18.19 -21.61 59.44
N ALA A 439 -18.71 -22.83 59.60
CA ALA A 439 -19.20 -23.63 58.47
C ALA A 439 -20.37 -22.97 57.71
N PRO A 440 -21.40 -22.36 58.35
CA PRO A 440 -22.45 -21.64 57.64
C PRO A 440 -21.92 -20.39 56.93
N GLN A 441 -20.92 -19.72 57.50
CA GLN A 441 -20.28 -18.55 56.88
C GLN A 441 -19.46 -18.97 55.65
N ALA A 442 -18.76 -20.09 55.72
CA ALA A 442 -18.01 -20.66 54.61
C ALA A 442 -18.94 -21.03 53.43
N MET A 443 -20.13 -21.58 53.71
CA MET A 443 -21.13 -21.87 52.68
C MET A 443 -21.65 -20.59 52.00
N ARG A 444 -22.07 -19.59 52.79
CA ARG A 444 -22.50 -18.29 52.26
C ARG A 444 -21.40 -17.60 51.45
N ALA A 445 -20.14 -17.70 51.87
CA ALA A 445 -19.02 -17.12 51.16
C ALA A 445 -18.76 -17.80 49.80
N ARG A 446 -19.00 -19.13 49.69
CA ARG A 446 -18.97 -19.83 48.40
C ARG A 446 -20.08 -19.35 47.46
N GLU A 447 -21.31 -19.28 47.95
CA GLU A 447 -22.45 -18.76 47.20
C GLU A 447 -22.23 -17.31 46.75
N ALA A 448 -21.66 -16.47 47.62
CA ALA A 448 -21.27 -15.10 47.29
C ALA A 448 -20.19 -15.05 46.19
N THR A 449 -19.27 -16.02 46.16
CA THR A 449 -18.27 -16.13 45.08
C THR A 449 -18.95 -16.45 43.75
N ASP A 450 -19.89 -17.40 43.73
CA ASP A 450 -20.61 -17.76 42.50
C ASP A 450 -21.51 -16.63 42.01
N TRP A 451 -22.15 -15.92 42.94
CA TRP A 451 -22.90 -14.71 42.63
C TRP A 451 -21.99 -13.62 42.05
N ALA A 452 -20.82 -13.39 42.65
CA ALA A 452 -19.85 -12.42 42.15
C ALA A 452 -19.36 -12.78 40.74
N ARG A 453 -19.12 -14.07 40.45
CA ARG A 453 -18.76 -14.55 39.11
C ARG A 453 -19.85 -14.26 38.10
N ASN A 454 -21.10 -14.61 38.40
CA ASN A 454 -22.22 -14.36 37.50
C ASN A 454 -22.43 -12.85 37.24
N ALA A 455 -22.37 -12.03 38.30
CA ALA A 455 -22.50 -10.58 38.18
C ALA A 455 -21.33 -9.94 37.42
N ALA A 456 -20.11 -10.47 37.56
CA ALA A 456 -18.96 -10.05 36.77
C ALA A 456 -19.09 -10.49 35.30
N ALA A 457 -19.54 -11.71 35.05
CA ALA A 457 -19.72 -12.25 33.70
C ALA A 457 -20.70 -11.40 32.87
N VAL A 458 -21.85 -11.02 33.45
CA VAL A 458 -22.82 -10.16 32.76
C VAL A 458 -22.22 -8.79 32.43
N ARG A 459 -21.58 -8.13 33.40
CA ARG A 459 -20.99 -6.80 33.20
C ARG A 459 -19.85 -6.81 32.19
N ILE A 460 -18.95 -7.78 32.29
CA ILE A 460 -17.81 -7.92 31.37
C ILE A 460 -18.30 -8.26 29.97
N ALA A 461 -19.27 -9.17 29.83
CA ALA A 461 -19.86 -9.50 28.52
C ALA A 461 -20.46 -8.24 27.85
N GLN A 462 -21.26 -7.46 28.59
CA GLN A 462 -21.81 -6.20 28.08
C GLN A 462 -20.73 -5.19 27.68
N ALA A 463 -19.65 -5.09 28.44
CA ALA A 463 -18.53 -4.21 28.12
C ALA A 463 -17.73 -4.68 26.89
N LEU A 464 -17.70 -5.99 26.61
CA LEU A 464 -17.00 -6.58 25.47
C LEU A 464 -17.83 -6.57 24.17
N GLU A 465 -19.14 -6.41 24.24
CA GLU A 465 -20.05 -6.45 23.08
C GLU A 465 -19.56 -5.56 21.91
N PRO A 466 -19.18 -4.28 22.12
CA PRO A 466 -18.73 -3.44 21.01
C PRO A 466 -17.39 -3.90 20.39
N ALA A 467 -16.54 -4.57 21.16
CA ALA A 467 -15.32 -5.17 20.63
C ALA A 467 -15.64 -6.43 19.80
N GLN A 468 -16.56 -7.26 20.29
CA GLN A 468 -17.01 -8.46 19.59
C GLN A 468 -17.77 -8.14 18.29
N GLU A 469 -18.57 -7.07 18.25
CA GLU A 469 -19.19 -6.57 17.03
C GLU A 469 -18.14 -6.15 15.98
N ARG A 470 -17.10 -5.44 16.41
CA ARG A 470 -15.98 -5.06 15.52
C ARG A 470 -15.27 -6.29 14.96
N ILE A 471 -14.98 -7.28 15.80
CA ILE A 471 -14.38 -8.55 15.35
C ILE A 471 -15.29 -9.24 14.31
N ARG A 472 -16.59 -9.34 14.57
CA ARG A 472 -17.56 -9.92 13.61
C ARG A 472 -17.56 -9.19 12.27
N ALA A 473 -17.50 -7.85 12.27
CA ALA A 473 -17.44 -7.06 11.05
C ALA A 473 -16.14 -7.32 10.25
N LEU A 474 -15.00 -7.44 10.94
CA LEU A 474 -13.72 -7.78 10.31
C LEU A 474 -13.72 -9.20 9.74
N GLU A 475 -14.29 -10.18 10.47
CA GLU A 475 -14.42 -11.57 10.01
C GLU A 475 -15.30 -11.66 8.76
N GLN A 476 -16.42 -10.93 8.72
CA GLN A 476 -17.26 -10.83 7.52
C GLN A 476 -16.49 -10.24 6.33
N ARG A 477 -15.75 -9.15 6.55
CA ARG A 477 -14.93 -8.54 5.49
C ARG A 477 -13.86 -9.49 4.98
N MET A 478 -13.14 -10.17 5.88
CA MET A 478 -12.16 -11.19 5.52
C MET A 478 -12.80 -12.29 4.67
N ALA A 479 -13.96 -12.82 5.08
CA ALA A 479 -14.69 -13.83 4.31
C ALA A 479 -15.08 -13.34 2.91
N THR A 480 -15.50 -12.07 2.76
CA THR A 480 -15.79 -11.51 1.42
C THR A 480 -14.55 -11.44 0.53
N LEU A 481 -13.39 -11.10 1.09
CA LEU A 481 -12.13 -11.05 0.32
C LEU A 481 -11.66 -12.45 -0.07
N GLU A 482 -11.72 -13.42 0.85
CA GLU A 482 -11.38 -14.82 0.56
C GLU A 482 -12.28 -15.41 -0.52
N HIS A 483 -13.57 -15.08 -0.50
CA HIS A 483 -14.50 -15.51 -1.53
C HIS A 483 -14.12 -14.94 -2.91
N ALA A 484 -13.86 -13.62 -2.98
CA ALA A 484 -13.45 -12.96 -4.22
C ALA A 484 -12.10 -13.49 -4.75
N GLU A 485 -11.16 -13.84 -3.86
CA GLU A 485 -9.90 -14.49 -4.25
C GLU A 485 -10.12 -15.88 -4.83
N ARG A 486 -10.99 -16.69 -4.22
CA ARG A 486 -11.35 -18.02 -4.74
C ARG A 486 -12.02 -17.92 -6.10
N GLU A 487 -12.94 -16.97 -6.29
CA GLU A 487 -13.58 -16.74 -7.60
C GLU A 487 -12.55 -16.39 -8.69
N LYS A 488 -11.61 -15.49 -8.39
CA LYS A 488 -10.52 -15.14 -9.31
C LYS A 488 -9.62 -16.33 -9.63
N GLN A 489 -9.32 -17.19 -8.64
CA GLN A 489 -8.53 -18.39 -8.86
C GLN A 489 -9.26 -19.39 -9.75
N VAL A 490 -10.56 -19.63 -9.50
CA VAL A 490 -11.41 -20.49 -10.33
C VAL A 490 -11.48 -19.95 -11.75
N GLN A 491 -11.70 -18.64 -11.93
CA GLN A 491 -11.71 -18.01 -13.26
C GLN A 491 -10.36 -18.17 -13.97
N ALA A 492 -9.24 -17.89 -13.29
CA ALA A 492 -7.90 -18.04 -13.85
C ALA A 492 -7.55 -19.50 -14.17
N GLN A 493 -8.13 -20.46 -13.45
CA GLN A 493 -7.99 -21.88 -13.75
C GLN A 493 -8.81 -22.28 -14.99
N GLN A 494 -10.05 -21.80 -15.10
CA GLN A 494 -10.90 -22.00 -16.27
C GLN A 494 -10.27 -21.39 -17.53
N GLU A 495 -9.72 -20.18 -17.45
CA GLU A 495 -9.01 -19.53 -18.56
C GLU A 495 -7.77 -20.33 -18.99
N ARG A 496 -6.99 -20.85 -18.02
CA ARG A 496 -5.84 -21.72 -18.30
C ARG A 496 -6.24 -23.05 -18.94
N GLN A 497 -7.32 -23.67 -18.46
CA GLN A 497 -7.88 -24.89 -19.05
C GLN A 497 -8.35 -24.64 -20.48
N ALA A 498 -9.09 -23.56 -20.70
CA ALA A 498 -9.58 -23.15 -22.01
C ALA A 498 -8.45 -22.87 -23.01
N GLU A 499 -7.38 -22.21 -22.56
CA GLU A 499 -6.18 -21.99 -23.37
C GLU A 499 -5.46 -23.32 -23.66
N GLY A 500 -5.36 -24.22 -22.68
CA GLY A 500 -4.77 -25.55 -22.86
C GLY A 500 -5.53 -26.42 -23.90
N GLU A 501 -6.85 -26.47 -23.81
CA GLU A 501 -7.72 -27.12 -24.80
C GLU A 501 -7.53 -26.53 -26.20
N ALA A 502 -7.52 -25.19 -26.30
CA ALA A 502 -7.29 -24.50 -27.56
C ALA A 502 -5.90 -24.84 -28.16
N ARG A 503 -4.85 -24.87 -27.33
CA ARG A 503 -3.49 -25.26 -27.74
C ARG A 503 -3.45 -26.68 -28.29
N LEU A 504 -4.16 -27.62 -27.67
CA LEU A 504 -4.25 -29.01 -28.16
C LEU A 504 -4.93 -29.08 -29.55
N LEU A 505 -6.08 -28.42 -29.71
CA LEU A 505 -6.79 -28.38 -31.00
C LEU A 505 -5.92 -27.75 -32.10
N VAL A 506 -5.28 -26.63 -31.80
CA VAL A 506 -4.41 -25.94 -32.76
C VAL A 506 -3.20 -26.79 -33.15
N ARG A 507 -2.59 -27.48 -32.17
CA ARG A 507 -1.50 -28.43 -32.43
C ARG A 507 -1.93 -29.53 -33.40
N GLU A 508 -3.13 -30.06 -33.23
CA GLU A 508 -3.68 -31.07 -34.12
C GLU A 508 -3.99 -30.54 -35.52
N LEU A 509 -4.57 -29.34 -35.64
CA LEU A 509 -4.81 -28.68 -36.93
C LEU A 509 -3.49 -28.47 -37.69
N ARG A 510 -2.42 -28.08 -36.98
CA ARG A 510 -1.07 -27.98 -37.56
C ARG A 510 -0.55 -29.33 -38.03
N GLY A 511 -0.76 -30.39 -37.25
CA GLY A 511 -0.39 -31.76 -37.64
C GLY A 511 -1.09 -32.18 -38.93
N MET A 512 -2.40 -31.93 -39.03
CA MET A 512 -3.18 -32.18 -40.25
C MET A 512 -2.67 -31.35 -41.44
N ALA A 513 -2.38 -30.06 -41.23
CA ALA A 513 -1.86 -29.18 -42.28
C ALA A 513 -0.48 -29.62 -42.79
N ALA A 514 0.39 -30.11 -41.90
CA ALA A 514 1.68 -30.67 -42.27
C ALA A 514 1.52 -31.95 -43.11
N LEU A 515 0.64 -32.87 -42.69
CA LEU A 515 0.33 -34.10 -43.43
C LEU A 515 -0.27 -33.82 -44.81
N LEU A 516 -1.15 -32.81 -44.91
CA LEU A 516 -1.70 -32.33 -46.18
C LEU A 516 -0.60 -31.78 -47.09
N SER A 517 0.32 -30.97 -46.54
CA SER A 517 1.42 -30.35 -47.29
C SER A 517 2.41 -31.38 -47.86
N CYS A 518 2.73 -32.44 -47.11
CA CYS A 518 3.69 -33.47 -47.53
C CYS A 518 3.04 -34.69 -48.21
N ARG A 519 1.72 -34.68 -48.43
CA ARG A 519 0.94 -35.83 -48.93
C ARG A 519 1.20 -37.09 -48.10
N GLY A 520 1.16 -36.96 -46.78
CA GLY A 520 1.36 -38.07 -45.85
C GLY A 520 0.31 -39.18 -45.99
N HIS A 521 0.55 -40.33 -45.35
CA HIS A 521 -0.34 -41.50 -45.45
C HIS A 521 -1.81 -41.14 -45.12
N GLY A 522 -2.74 -41.46 -46.04
CA GLY A 522 -4.16 -41.12 -45.94
C GLY A 522 -4.55 -39.71 -46.44
N TRP A 523 -3.57 -38.84 -46.71
CA TRP A 523 -3.72 -37.46 -47.22
C TRP A 523 -3.31 -37.30 -48.70
N THR A 524 -3.14 -38.41 -49.41
CA THR A 524 -2.88 -38.47 -50.86
C THR A 524 -4.18 -38.43 -51.67
N GLU A 525 -4.10 -38.22 -52.99
CA GLU A 525 -5.25 -38.42 -53.90
C GLU A 525 -5.87 -39.81 -53.68
N GLY A 526 -7.18 -39.85 -53.39
CA GLY A 526 -7.91 -41.08 -53.05
C GLY A 526 -7.78 -41.56 -51.59
N GLY A 527 -7.05 -40.86 -50.73
CA GLY A 527 -6.89 -41.20 -49.31
C GLY A 527 -8.13 -40.87 -48.46
N LYS A 528 -8.50 -41.79 -47.55
CA LYS A 528 -9.69 -41.65 -46.69
C LYS A 528 -9.70 -40.39 -45.80
N LYS A 529 -8.53 -39.87 -45.39
CA LYS A 529 -8.44 -38.64 -44.59
C LYS A 529 -8.63 -37.39 -45.44
N LEU A 530 -8.05 -37.38 -46.64
CA LEU A 530 -8.28 -36.30 -47.61
C LEU A 530 -9.75 -36.24 -48.04
N GLN A 531 -10.41 -37.40 -48.20
CA GLN A 531 -11.83 -37.46 -48.51
C GLN A 531 -12.70 -36.94 -47.36
N ALA A 532 -12.41 -37.34 -46.12
CA ALA A 532 -13.10 -36.84 -44.93
C ALA A 532 -12.93 -35.32 -44.76
N LEU A 533 -11.75 -34.76 -45.05
CA LEU A 533 -11.51 -33.31 -44.98
C LEU A 533 -12.40 -32.52 -45.96
N HIS A 534 -12.75 -33.09 -47.10
CA HIS A 534 -13.59 -32.44 -48.10
C HIS A 534 -15.10 -32.61 -47.82
N ASP A 535 -15.49 -33.35 -46.78
CA ASP A 535 -16.87 -33.49 -46.37
C ASP A 535 -17.49 -32.12 -45.99
N PRO A 536 -18.69 -31.78 -46.47
CA PRO A 536 -19.37 -30.52 -46.11
C PRO A 536 -19.53 -30.30 -44.60
N ALA A 537 -19.63 -31.37 -43.81
CA ALA A 537 -19.83 -31.32 -42.36
C ALA A 537 -18.60 -30.80 -41.60
N VAL A 538 -17.39 -30.88 -42.18
CA VAL A 538 -16.12 -30.45 -41.53
C VAL A 538 -15.54 -29.16 -42.13
N LYS A 539 -16.40 -28.30 -42.70
CA LYS A 539 -15.99 -27.09 -43.42
C LYS A 539 -15.04 -26.17 -42.65
N GLU A 540 -15.22 -26.01 -41.32
CA GLU A 540 -14.35 -25.13 -40.53
C GLU A 540 -12.95 -25.73 -40.36
N VAL A 541 -12.86 -27.03 -40.05
CA VAL A 541 -11.58 -27.75 -40.00
C VAL A 541 -10.88 -27.70 -41.36
N ARG A 542 -11.61 -27.95 -42.46
CA ARG A 542 -11.05 -27.84 -43.82
C ARG A 542 -10.41 -26.47 -44.06
N THR A 543 -11.18 -25.41 -43.80
CA THR A 543 -10.72 -24.03 -44.03
C THR A 543 -9.46 -23.70 -43.22
N LEU A 544 -9.40 -24.17 -41.98
CA LEU A 544 -8.26 -23.91 -41.09
C LEU A 544 -7.03 -24.75 -41.46
N VAL A 545 -7.22 -26.02 -41.80
CA VAL A 545 -6.13 -26.93 -42.22
C VAL A 545 -5.54 -26.48 -43.56
N GLU A 546 -6.37 -26.18 -44.56
CA GLU A 546 -5.92 -25.64 -45.86
C GLU A 546 -5.25 -24.28 -45.70
N GLY A 547 -5.83 -23.39 -44.89
CA GLY A 547 -5.27 -22.08 -44.59
C GLY A 547 -3.90 -22.16 -43.91
N LEU A 548 -3.70 -23.10 -42.98
CA LEU A 548 -2.40 -23.36 -42.36
C LEU A 548 -1.40 -24.01 -43.33
N ALA A 549 -1.85 -24.94 -44.18
CA ALA A 549 -1.01 -25.61 -45.16
C ALA A 549 -0.51 -24.65 -46.27
N ALA A 550 -1.33 -23.68 -46.66
CA ALA A 550 -1.02 -22.68 -47.68
C ALA A 550 0.06 -21.65 -47.23
N LEU A 551 0.34 -21.54 -45.93
CA LEU A 551 1.37 -20.63 -45.43
C LEU A 551 2.78 -21.16 -45.76
N PRO A 552 3.64 -20.37 -46.43
CA PRO A 552 4.93 -20.85 -46.95
C PRO A 552 6.05 -20.90 -45.90
N GLN A 553 5.97 -20.14 -44.81
CA GLN A 553 7.00 -20.06 -43.77
C GLN A 553 6.50 -20.64 -42.44
N GLU A 554 7.36 -21.39 -41.75
CA GLU A 554 7.05 -22.00 -40.45
C GLU A 554 6.71 -20.95 -39.38
N ALA A 555 7.46 -19.84 -39.35
CA ALA A 555 7.19 -18.71 -38.45
C ALA A 555 5.80 -18.06 -38.67
N GLN A 556 5.30 -18.05 -39.91
CA GLN A 556 3.96 -17.54 -40.21
C GLN A 556 2.87 -18.51 -39.72
N ARG A 557 3.12 -19.83 -39.84
CA ARG A 557 2.24 -20.87 -39.29
C ARG A 557 2.18 -20.82 -37.77
N ASP A 558 3.32 -20.62 -37.10
CA ASP A 558 3.41 -20.44 -35.65
C ASP A 558 2.61 -19.23 -35.18
N TYR A 559 2.78 -18.08 -35.84
CA TYR A 559 2.06 -16.87 -35.51
C TYR A 559 0.55 -17.03 -35.66
N VAL A 560 0.09 -17.60 -36.78
CA VAL A 560 -1.34 -17.83 -37.03
C VAL A 560 -1.91 -18.85 -36.04
N ALA A 561 -1.15 -19.90 -35.71
CA ALA A 561 -1.52 -20.89 -34.70
C ALA A 561 -1.72 -20.24 -33.33
N GLU A 562 -0.78 -19.42 -32.86
CA GLU A 562 -0.92 -18.71 -31.57
C GLU A 562 -2.11 -17.74 -31.56
N LYS A 563 -2.39 -17.04 -32.67
CA LYS A 563 -3.61 -16.23 -32.78
C LYS A 563 -4.88 -17.07 -32.74
N LEU A 564 -4.85 -18.27 -33.32
CA LEU A 564 -5.98 -19.21 -33.27
C LEU A 564 -6.22 -19.71 -31.85
N VAL A 565 -5.16 -20.00 -31.08
CA VAL A 565 -5.25 -20.38 -29.65
C VAL A 565 -5.99 -19.30 -28.88
N GLY A 566 -5.57 -18.04 -28.99
CA GLY A 566 -6.19 -16.93 -28.26
C GLY A 566 -7.66 -16.67 -28.64
N ARG A 567 -8.04 -16.95 -29.90
CA ARG A 567 -9.44 -16.86 -30.35
C ARG A 567 -10.28 -18.03 -29.81
N LEU A 568 -9.76 -19.24 -29.88
CA LEU A 568 -10.44 -20.46 -29.43
C LEU A 568 -10.57 -20.53 -27.91
N ALA A 569 -9.58 -20.05 -27.16
CA ALA A 569 -9.63 -19.97 -25.70
C ALA A 569 -10.85 -19.14 -25.20
N LYS A 570 -11.31 -18.17 -25.99
CA LYS A 570 -12.43 -17.28 -25.65
C LYS A 570 -13.80 -17.78 -26.12
N ASP A 571 -13.85 -18.83 -26.94
CA ASP A 571 -15.07 -19.30 -27.58
C ASP A 571 -15.26 -20.82 -27.38
N PRO A 572 -15.88 -21.25 -26.27
CA PRO A 572 -16.04 -22.67 -25.94
C PRO A 572 -16.94 -23.40 -26.96
N ALA A 573 -17.94 -22.72 -27.54
CA ALA A 573 -18.81 -23.32 -28.55
C ALA A 573 -18.04 -23.61 -29.84
N ASN A 574 -17.11 -22.73 -30.22
CA ASN A 574 -16.21 -22.95 -31.34
C ASN A 574 -15.21 -24.07 -31.06
N ARG A 575 -14.62 -24.14 -29.84
CA ARG A 575 -13.73 -25.26 -29.46
C ARG A 575 -14.41 -26.62 -29.57
N LEU A 576 -15.64 -26.74 -29.06
CA LEU A 576 -16.39 -28.00 -29.08
C LEU A 576 -16.64 -28.46 -30.52
N ARG A 577 -17.22 -27.58 -31.34
CA ARG A 577 -17.52 -27.84 -32.76
C ARG A 577 -16.27 -28.19 -33.57
N LEU A 578 -15.16 -27.50 -33.32
CA LEU A 578 -13.87 -27.83 -33.94
C LEU A 578 -13.39 -29.22 -33.52
N SER A 579 -13.47 -29.56 -32.24
CA SER A 579 -13.07 -30.89 -31.76
C SER A 579 -13.89 -32.02 -32.42
N GLU A 580 -15.20 -31.82 -32.59
CA GLU A 580 -16.10 -32.79 -33.23
C GLU A 580 -15.77 -32.98 -34.71
N GLN A 581 -15.58 -31.88 -35.46
CA GLN A 581 -15.19 -31.95 -36.87
C GLN A 581 -13.79 -32.58 -37.03
N MET A 582 -12.85 -32.28 -36.14
CA MET A 582 -11.50 -32.87 -36.18
C MET A 582 -11.54 -34.37 -35.90
N ALA A 583 -12.42 -34.83 -35.00
CA ALA A 583 -12.64 -36.25 -34.76
C ALA A 583 -13.16 -36.96 -36.02
N GLN A 584 -14.14 -36.37 -36.73
CA GLN A 584 -14.65 -36.93 -37.99
C GLN A 584 -13.53 -37.10 -39.05
N VAL A 585 -12.66 -36.11 -39.22
CA VAL A 585 -11.49 -36.23 -40.11
C VAL A 585 -10.54 -37.34 -39.62
N LYS A 586 -10.28 -37.41 -38.32
CA LYS A 586 -9.40 -38.43 -37.68
C LYS A 586 -9.94 -39.85 -37.71
N HIS A 587 -11.24 -40.08 -37.80
CA HIS A 587 -11.81 -41.42 -37.97
C HIS A 587 -11.95 -41.78 -39.46
N GLY A 588 -12.06 -40.78 -40.35
CA GLY A 588 -12.35 -41.00 -41.77
C GLY A 588 -13.85 -41.28 -41.96
N PRO A 589 -14.36 -41.40 -43.19
CA PRO A 589 -15.74 -41.82 -43.39
C PRO A 589 -15.90 -43.23 -42.79
N GLU A 590 -16.67 -43.35 -41.71
CA GLU A 590 -17.10 -44.66 -41.22
C GLU A 590 -17.97 -45.27 -42.32
N HIS A 591 -17.50 -46.37 -42.90
CA HIS A 591 -18.41 -47.32 -43.53
C HIS A 591 -19.31 -47.86 -42.42
N ASP A 592 -20.62 -47.84 -42.65
CA ASP A 592 -21.57 -48.74 -42.02
C ASP A 592 -20.89 -50.09 -41.72
N ARG A 593 -20.70 -50.40 -40.45
CA ARG A 593 -20.51 -51.79 -40.03
C ARG A 593 -21.86 -52.46 -40.08
N ASP A 594 -22.39 -52.65 -41.29
CA ASP A 594 -23.37 -53.69 -41.55
C ASP A 594 -22.60 -54.99 -41.73
N HIS A 595 -22.25 -55.61 -40.60
CA HIS A 595 -21.95 -57.03 -40.59
C HIS A 595 -23.27 -57.74 -40.86
N GLY A 596 -23.52 -58.03 -42.14
CA GLY A 596 -24.46 -59.04 -42.56
C GLY A 596 -24.16 -60.34 -41.81
N MET A 597 -24.89 -60.58 -40.72
CA MET A 597 -25.06 -61.90 -40.19
C MET A 597 -25.97 -62.63 -41.17
N SER A 598 -25.41 -63.60 -41.89
CA SER A 598 -26.20 -64.69 -42.46
C SER A 598 -27.05 -65.30 -41.35
N ARG A 599 -28.37 -65.16 -41.45
CA ARG A 599 -29.31 -66.27 -41.62
C ARG A 599 -30.64 -65.79 -42.16
#